data_AF-A0A8J7ELZ3-F1
#
_entry.id   AF-A0A8J7ELZ3-F1
#
_cell.length_a   1.000
_cell.length_b   1.000
_cell.length_c   1.000
_cell.angle_alpha   90.00
_cell.angle_beta   90.00
_cell.angle_gamma   90.00
#
_symmetry.space_group_name_H-M   'P 1'
#
loop_
_entity.id
_entity.type
_entity.pdbx_description
1 polymer ?
#
loop_
_entity_poly.entity_id
_entity_poly.type
_entity_poly.pdbx_seq_one_letter_code
_entity_poly.pdbx_strand_id
1 'polypeptide(L)'
;MTLSVIKFSSEDCGICHKMAFYDQKVAEELGLQFVDVKMQDTATYRKYRKVLLAQYPDKEGMGWPTYIICDAPEGEFTIVGEVKGGHPKGEFRSRLQAVLDQVPAS
;
A
#
# COMPACT_ATOMS: atom_id res chain seq x y z
N MET A 1 -3.97 14.78 -9.45
CA MET A 1 -4.44 13.65 -8.62
C MET A 1 -3.33 13.34 -7.63
N THR A 2 -3.65 13.05 -6.37
CA THR A 2 -2.63 12.73 -5.36
C THR A 2 -2.78 11.26 -5.00
N LEU A 3 -1.90 10.44 -5.56
CA LEU A 3 -1.93 9.01 -5.27
C LEU A 3 -1.43 8.72 -3.86
N SER A 4 -2.05 7.73 -3.25
CA SER A 4 -1.65 7.19 -1.96
C SER A 4 -1.23 5.73 -2.13
N VAL A 5 -0.24 5.31 -1.35
CA VAL A 5 0.08 3.90 -1.14
C VAL A 5 -0.28 3.53 0.29
N ILE A 6 -1.20 2.58 0.43
CA ILE A 6 -1.67 2.07 1.71
C ILE A 6 -1.00 0.72 1.96
N LYS A 7 -0.12 0.66 2.95
CA LYS A 7 0.53 -0.58 3.39
C LYS A 7 -0.33 -1.24 4.45
N PHE A 8 -0.93 -2.38 4.15
CA PHE A 8 -1.54 -3.28 5.11
C PHE A 8 -0.49 -4.27 5.63
N SER A 9 -0.32 -4.31 6.95
CA SER A 9 0.64 -5.20 7.61
C SER A 9 0.12 -5.74 8.94
N SER A 10 0.69 -6.86 9.40
CA SER A 10 0.44 -7.41 10.74
C SER A 10 1.61 -7.07 11.66
N GLU A 11 1.34 -6.80 12.94
CA GLU A 11 2.38 -6.64 13.96
C GLU A 11 3.26 -7.90 14.11
N ASP A 12 2.73 -9.08 13.79
CA ASP A 12 3.44 -10.35 13.84
C ASP A 12 4.33 -10.60 12.60
N CYS A 13 4.34 -9.67 11.64
CA CYS A 13 5.17 -9.75 10.45
C CYS A 13 6.53 -9.07 10.69
N GLY A 14 7.53 -9.86 11.09
CA GLY A 14 8.89 -9.36 11.35
C GLY A 14 9.56 -8.65 10.16
N ILE A 15 9.17 -8.96 8.92
CA ILE A 15 9.65 -8.29 7.70
C ILE A 15 8.99 -6.92 7.53
N CYS A 16 7.72 -6.77 7.94
CA CYS A 16 6.93 -5.55 7.76
C CYS A 16 7.47 -4.37 8.58
N HIS A 17 8.01 -4.63 9.78
CA HIS A 17 8.62 -3.59 10.62
C HIS A 17 9.95 -3.09 10.09
N LYS A 18 10.79 -3.99 9.55
CA LYS A 18 12.13 -3.63 9.04
C LYS A 18 12.06 -2.77 7.78
N MET A 19 11.01 -2.95 6.97
CA MET A 19 10.86 -2.29 5.68
C MET A 19 10.02 -1.01 5.73
N ALA A 20 9.20 -0.81 6.75
CA ALA A 20 8.26 0.31 6.86
C ALA A 20 8.88 1.69 6.58
N PHE A 21 10.03 2.01 7.21
CA PHE A 21 10.71 3.29 7.02
C PHE A 21 11.25 3.47 5.61
N TYR A 22 11.77 2.39 5.01
CA TYR A 22 12.28 2.42 3.65
C TYR A 22 11.16 2.58 2.63
N ASP A 23 10.06 1.85 2.80
CA ASP A 23 8.92 1.90 1.90
C ASP A 23 8.25 3.28 1.93
N GLN A 24 8.11 3.87 3.12
CA GLN A 24 7.62 5.23 3.28
C GLN A 24 8.49 6.22 2.49
N LYS A 25 9.82 6.17 2.70
CA LYS A 25 10.75 7.06 2.00
C LYS A 25 10.64 6.91 0.49
N VAL A 26 10.57 5.68 -0.02
CA VAL A 26 10.43 5.42 -1.47
C VAL A 26 9.12 5.98 -2.01
N ALA A 27 8.01 5.78 -1.29
CA ALA A 27 6.71 6.30 -1.70
C ALA A 27 6.69 7.83 -1.78
N GLU A 28 7.24 8.50 -0.76
CA GLU A 28 7.36 9.96 -0.70
C GLU A 28 8.27 10.50 -1.82
N GLU A 29 9.40 9.83 -2.09
CA GLU A 29 10.31 10.18 -3.20
C GLU A 29 9.67 10.03 -4.59
N LEU A 30 8.65 9.16 -4.72
CA LEU A 30 7.85 8.99 -5.93
C LEU A 30 6.61 9.90 -5.96
N GLY A 31 6.43 10.77 -4.96
CA GLY A 31 5.33 11.73 -4.89
C GLY A 31 4.00 11.15 -4.40
N LEU A 32 3.99 9.95 -3.80
CA LEU A 32 2.80 9.40 -3.17
C LEU A 32 2.70 9.78 -1.69
N GLN A 33 1.46 9.84 -1.20
CA GLN A 33 1.21 9.79 0.25
C GLN A 33 1.36 8.35 0.76
N PHE A 34 2.08 8.16 1.86
CA PHE A 34 2.23 6.85 2.48
C PHE A 34 1.29 6.70 3.68
N VAL A 35 0.52 5.62 3.72
CA VAL A 35 -0.38 5.27 4.82
C VAL A 35 0.00 3.91 5.38
N ASP A 36 0.48 3.87 6.62
CA ASP A 36 0.78 2.60 7.32
C ASP A 36 -0.46 2.11 8.08
N VAL A 37 -1.01 0.97 7.67
CA VAL A 37 -2.16 0.33 8.30
C VAL A 37 -1.73 -0.98 8.93
N LYS A 38 -1.59 -0.99 10.26
CA LYS A 38 -1.46 -2.21 11.05
C LYS A 38 -2.85 -2.80 11.28
N MET A 39 -3.03 -4.09 11.00
CA MET A 39 -4.31 -4.78 11.17
C MET A 39 -4.81 -4.75 12.63
N GLN A 40 -3.87 -4.70 13.58
CA GLN A 40 -4.11 -4.59 15.01
C GLN A 40 -4.52 -3.16 15.43
N ASP A 41 -4.13 -2.13 14.68
CA ASP A 41 -4.63 -0.76 14.89
C ASP A 41 -6.04 -0.64 14.31
N THR A 42 -7.02 -0.99 15.14
CA THR A 42 -8.43 -1.02 14.73
C THR A 42 -8.97 0.33 14.26
N ALA A 43 -8.42 1.46 14.71
CA ALA A 43 -8.89 2.79 14.30
C ALA A 43 -8.47 3.07 12.85
N THR A 44 -7.18 2.94 12.56
CA THR A 44 -6.63 3.14 11.22
C THR A 44 -7.12 2.08 10.26
N TYR A 45 -7.17 0.81 10.69
CA TYR A 45 -7.73 -0.27 9.87
C TYR A 45 -9.18 0.01 9.50
N ARG A 46 -10.05 0.43 10.43
CA ARG A 46 -11.45 0.75 10.11
C ARG A 46 -11.58 1.85 9.07
N LYS A 47 -10.68 2.83 9.07
CA LYS A 47 -10.67 3.94 8.11
C LYS A 47 -10.37 3.45 6.69
N TYR A 48 -9.38 2.58 6.54
CA TYR A 48 -8.88 2.17 5.22
C TYR A 48 -9.31 0.78 4.75
N ARG A 49 -9.95 -0.05 5.60
CA ARG A 49 -10.36 -1.42 5.25
C ARG A 49 -11.24 -1.49 4.01
N LYS A 50 -11.99 -0.43 3.68
CA LYS A 50 -12.82 -0.37 2.48
C LYS A 50 -11.98 -0.54 1.20
N VAL A 51 -10.76 0.03 1.18
CA VAL A 51 -9.82 -0.10 0.06
C VAL A 51 -9.29 -1.53 -0.01
N LEU A 52 -8.92 -2.11 1.14
CA LEU A 52 -8.47 -3.50 1.21
C LEU A 52 -9.54 -4.46 0.71
N LEU A 53 -10.79 -4.32 1.19
CA LEU A 53 -11.88 -5.23 0.87
C LEU A 53 -12.43 -5.04 -0.55
N ALA A 54 -12.21 -3.89 -1.19
CA ALA A 54 -12.50 -3.72 -2.60
C ALA A 54 -11.60 -4.58 -3.50
N GLN A 55 -10.34 -4.76 -3.10
CA GLN A 55 -9.39 -5.66 -3.77
C GLN A 55 -9.51 -7.11 -3.29
N TYR A 56 -9.80 -7.30 -1.99
CA TYR A 56 -9.84 -8.59 -1.31
C TYR A 56 -11.11 -8.77 -0.47
N PRO A 57 -12.27 -9.06 -1.09
CA PRO A 57 -13.54 -9.16 -0.37
C PRO A 57 -13.53 -10.19 0.76
N ASP A 58 -12.82 -11.29 0.57
CA ASP A 58 -12.66 -12.43 1.49
C ASP A 58 -11.26 -12.54 2.10
N LYS A 59 -10.34 -11.62 1.76
CA LYS A 59 -8.92 -11.62 2.18
C LYS A 59 -8.09 -12.79 1.64
N GLU A 60 -8.60 -13.55 0.68
CA GLU A 60 -7.83 -14.63 0.05
C GLU A 60 -6.78 -14.06 -0.92
N GLY A 61 -5.61 -14.70 -1.00
CA GLY A 61 -4.55 -14.28 -1.94
C GLY A 61 -3.79 -12.99 -1.54
N MET A 62 -4.01 -12.48 -0.32
CA MET A 62 -3.19 -11.43 0.25
C MET A 62 -1.75 -11.91 0.49
N GLY A 63 -0.77 -11.08 0.15
CA GLY A 63 0.65 -11.29 0.48
C GLY A 63 1.13 -10.21 1.43
N TRP A 64 1.74 -10.57 2.56
CA TRP A 64 2.16 -9.60 3.59
C TRP A 64 3.61 -9.11 3.42
N PRO A 65 3.87 -7.81 3.56
CA PRO A 65 2.90 -6.70 3.55
C PRO A 65 2.21 -6.53 2.19
N THR A 66 0.96 -6.07 2.20
CA THR A 66 0.19 -5.74 0.98
C THR A 66 0.17 -4.23 0.82
N TYR A 67 0.56 -3.71 -0.34
CA TYR A 67 0.52 -2.29 -0.66
C TYR A 67 -0.53 -2.07 -1.74
N ILE A 68 -1.53 -1.24 -1.46
CA ILE A 68 -2.54 -0.85 -2.45
C ILE A 68 -2.32 0.60 -2.83
N ILE A 69 -2.22 0.88 -4.13
CA ILE A 69 -2.07 2.22 -4.68
C ILE A 69 -3.45 2.68 -5.12
N CYS A 70 -3.90 3.84 -4.64
CA CYS A 70 -5.20 4.40 -5.02
C CYS A 70 -5.22 5.93 -4.96
N ASP A 71 -6.16 6.52 -5.69
CA ASP A 71 -6.54 7.93 -5.51
C ASP A 71 -7.59 8.07 -4.41
N ALA A 72 -7.58 9.21 -3.70
CA ALA A 72 -8.57 9.59 -2.68
C ALA A 72 -8.96 8.48 -1.67
N PRO A 73 -8.01 7.90 -0.91
CA PRO A 73 -8.24 6.71 -0.07
C PRO A 73 -9.30 6.90 1.04
N GLU A 74 -9.59 8.14 1.42
CA GLU A 74 -10.59 8.49 2.43
C GLU A 74 -11.99 8.74 1.85
N GLY A 75 -12.09 9.04 0.55
CA GLY A 75 -13.33 9.37 -0.15
C GLY A 75 -13.83 8.26 -1.06
N GLU A 76 -14.29 8.63 -2.26
CA GLU A 76 -14.51 7.73 -3.38
C GLU A 76 -13.14 7.42 -4.00
N PHE A 77 -12.65 6.21 -3.74
CA PHE A 77 -11.30 5.82 -4.13
C PHE A 77 -11.32 5.04 -5.44
N THR A 78 -10.26 5.22 -6.23
CA THR A 78 -9.99 4.38 -7.40
C THR A 78 -8.68 3.63 -7.17
N ILE A 79 -8.73 2.30 -7.17
CA ILE A 79 -7.54 1.47 -7.06
C ILE A 79 -6.81 1.49 -8.40
N VAL A 80 -5.52 1.77 -8.33
CA VAL A 80 -4.61 1.91 -9.45
C VAL A 80 -3.76 0.65 -9.64
N GLY A 81 -3.42 0.00 -8.53
CA GLY A 81 -2.68 -1.25 -8.56
C GLY A 81 -2.21 -1.67 -7.18
N GLU A 82 -1.35 -2.69 -7.14
CA GLU A 82 -0.86 -3.25 -5.90
C GLU A 82 0.59 -3.76 -6.01
N VAL A 83 1.25 -3.83 -4.85
CA VAL A 83 2.53 -4.50 -4.65
C VAL A 83 2.36 -5.45 -3.46
N LYS A 84 2.89 -6.67 -3.55
CA LYS A 84 2.70 -7.71 -2.51
C LYS A 84 4.02 -8.26 -2.01
N GLY A 85 4.07 -8.49 -0.70
CA GLY A 85 5.14 -9.21 -0.05
C GLY A 85 6.31 -8.33 0.33
N GLY A 86 7.21 -8.91 1.14
CA GLY A 86 8.49 -8.29 1.44
C GLY A 86 9.42 -8.43 0.25
N HIS A 87 10.04 -7.34 -0.17
CA HIS A 87 11.02 -7.34 -1.26
C HIS A 87 12.43 -7.03 -0.75
N PRO A 88 13.48 -7.57 -1.40
CA PRO A 88 14.83 -7.05 -1.28
C PRO A 88 14.87 -5.52 -1.40
N LYS A 89 15.81 -4.90 -0.69
CA LYS A 89 16.01 -3.44 -0.73
C LYS A 89 16.19 -2.96 -2.17
N GLY A 90 15.41 -1.96 -2.59
CA GLY A 90 15.42 -1.39 -3.94
C GLY A 90 14.35 -1.96 -4.89
N GLU A 91 13.86 -3.17 -4.66
CA GLU A 91 12.86 -3.78 -5.55
C GLU A 91 11.46 -3.19 -5.33
N PHE A 92 11.13 -2.76 -4.11
CA PHE A 92 9.88 -2.04 -3.82
C PHE A 92 9.70 -0.81 -4.72
N ARG A 93 10.77 -0.01 -4.89
CA ARG A 93 10.76 1.17 -5.77
C ARG A 93 10.42 0.81 -7.21
N SER A 94 11.08 -0.21 -7.75
CA SER A 94 10.90 -0.62 -9.15
C SER A 94 9.48 -1.14 -9.39
N ARG A 95 8.93 -1.91 -8.44
CA ARG A 95 7.56 -2.43 -8.50
C ARG A 95 6.52 -1.31 -8.37
N LEU A 96 6.73 -0.38 -7.43
CA LEU A 96 5.84 0.77 -7.27
C LEU A 96 5.85 1.65 -8.51
N GLN A 97 7.02 1.96 -9.07
CA GLN A 97 7.15 2.71 -10.32
C GLN A 97 6.44 1.99 -11.47
N ALA A 98 6.60 0.68 -11.61
CA ALA A 98 5.92 -0.08 -12.65
C ALA A 98 4.38 -0.02 -12.57
N VAL A 99 3.82 0.15 -11.36
CA VAL A 99 2.38 0.43 -11.20
C VAL A 99 2.05 1.85 -11.64
N LEU A 100 2.87 2.84 -11.26
CA LEU A 100 2.67 4.24 -11.65
C LEU A 100 2.77 4.47 -13.16
N ASP A 101 3.67 3.76 -13.83
CA ASP A 101 3.89 3.88 -15.28
C ASP A 101 2.68 3.36 -16.10
N GLN A 102 1.80 2.57 -15.48
CA GLN A 102 0.54 2.10 -16.08
C GLN A 102 -0.59 3.11 -15.93
N VAL A 103 -0.40 4.16 -15.11
CA VAL A 103 -1.40 5.21 -14.90
C VAL A 103 -1.25 6.24 -16.02
N PRO A 104 -2.29 6.48 -16.83
CA PRO A 104 -2.24 7.54 -17.83
C PRO A 104 -1.97 8.88 -17.14
N ALA A 105 -0.96 9.61 -17.62
CA ALA A 105 -0.77 11.00 -17.22
C ALA A 105 -2.04 11.78 -17.59
N SER A 106 -2.71 12.32 -16.58
CA SER A 106 -3.91 13.16 -16.73
C SER A 106 -3.53 14.60 -17.04
#